data_AF-A0A0B8NQS9-F1
#
_entry.id   AF-A0A0B8NQS9-F1
#
_cell.length_a   1.000
_cell.length_b   1.000
_cell.length_c   1.000
_cell.angle_alpha   90.00
_cell.angle_beta   90.00
_cell.angle_gamma   90.00
#
_symmetry.space_group_name_H-M   'P 1'
#
loop_
_entity.id
_entity.type
_entity.pdbx_description
1 polymer ?
#
loop_
_entity_poly.entity_id
_entity_poly.type
_entity_poly.pdbx_seq_one_letter_code
_entity_poly.pdbx_strand_id
1 'polypeptide(L)'
;MKLILYKPNGCEKCGNKGYRGRTGIHELLVVDEKVQELIHGEHSESDIEQHIRKTTPSIRQDGLMKVRAGRTTLEEVMRVTREE
;
A
#
# COMPACT_ATOMS: atom_id res chain seq x y z
N MET A 1 16.79 2.25 17.99
CA MET A 1 15.38 2.56 17.67
C MET A 1 14.61 1.26 17.48
N LYS A 2 13.46 1.06 18.14
CA LYS A 2 12.71 -0.22 18.13
C LYS A 2 11.49 -0.10 17.24
N LEU A 3 11.32 -1.03 16.28
CA LEU A 3 10.11 -1.13 15.46
C LEU A 3 9.06 -1.96 16.23
N ILE A 4 7.85 -1.41 16.42
CA ILE A 4 6.73 -2.08 17.11
C ILE A 4 5.64 -2.34 16.08
N LEU A 5 5.20 -3.60 15.98
CA LEU A 5 4.13 -4.03 15.10
C LEU A 5 3.01 -4.70 15.93
N TYR A 6 1.78 -4.63 15.43
CA TYR A 6 0.60 -5.19 16.09
C TYR A 6 0.12 -6.44 15.36
N LYS A 7 -0.49 -7.35 16.11
CA LYS A 7 -1.10 -8.60 15.63
C LYS A 7 -2.57 -8.63 16.01
N PRO A 8 -3.42 -9.33 15.24
CA PRO A 8 -4.83 -9.45 15.58
C PRO A 8 -4.99 -10.26 16.87
N ASN A 9 -5.85 -9.79 17.77
CA ASN A 9 -6.25 -10.53 18.96
C ASN A 9 -7.78 -10.49 19.09
N GLY A 10 -8.41 -11.66 19.01
CA GLY A 10 -9.87 -11.81 19.06
C GLY A 10 -10.43 -11.52 20.44
N CYS A 11 -11.52 -10.75 20.51
CA CYS A 11 -12.32 -10.54 21.71
C CYS A 11 -13.79 -10.32 21.35
N GLU A 12 -14.67 -10.25 22.35
CA GLU A 12 -16.10 -10.01 22.15
C GLU A 12 -16.39 -8.73 21.34
N LYS A 13 -15.62 -7.65 21.58
CA LYS A 13 -15.82 -6.34 20.91
C LYS A 13 -15.60 -6.39 19.39
N CYS A 14 -14.84 -7.37 18.90
CA CYS A 14 -14.59 -7.59 17.48
C CYS A 14 -15.24 -8.88 16.96
N GLY A 15 -16.10 -9.54 17.74
CA GLY A 15 -16.67 -10.84 17.40
C GLY A 15 -15.61 -11.91 17.17
N ASN A 16 -14.55 -11.91 17.99
CA ASN A 16 -13.41 -12.83 17.92
C ASN A 16 -12.57 -12.78 16.63
N LYS A 17 -12.71 -11.74 15.79
CA LYS A 17 -11.96 -11.61 14.52
C LYS A 17 -10.57 -10.98 14.64
N GLY A 18 -10.34 -10.18 15.68
CA GLY A 18 -9.12 -9.37 15.83
C GLY A 18 -9.09 -8.05 15.04
N TYR A 19 -10.17 -7.74 14.31
CA TYR A 19 -10.34 -6.50 13.54
C TYR A 19 -11.77 -5.98 13.67
N ARG A 20 -11.96 -4.66 13.54
CA ARG A 20 -13.29 -4.02 13.46
C ARG A 20 -13.23 -2.81 12.53
N GLY A 21 -14.08 -2.81 11.51
CA GLY A 21 -14.05 -1.80 10.44
C GLY A 21 -13.02 -2.11 9.36
N ARG A 22 -12.86 -1.18 8.42
CA ARG A 22 -11.95 -1.27 7.27
C ARG A 22 -11.36 0.11 6.98
N THR A 23 -10.18 0.16 6.39
CA THR A 23 -9.56 1.39 5.86
C THR A 23 -8.95 1.08 4.50
N GLY A 24 -9.05 2.01 3.55
CA GLY A 24 -8.44 1.83 2.22
C GLY A 24 -6.94 2.05 2.27
N ILE A 25 -6.18 1.37 1.42
CA ILE A 25 -4.79 1.72 1.09
C ILE A 25 -4.75 2.17 -0.36
N HIS A 26 -3.86 3.10 -0.69
CA HIS A 26 -3.94 3.81 -1.97
C HIS A 26 -2.58 3.90 -2.65
N GLU A 27 -2.65 3.90 -3.97
CA GLU A 27 -1.58 4.31 -4.86
C GLU A 27 -2.17 5.31 -5.85
N LEU A 28 -1.65 6.53 -5.83
CA LEU A 28 -2.18 7.63 -6.64
C LEU A 28 -1.14 8.05 -7.67
N LEU A 29 -1.32 7.56 -8.90
CA LEU A 29 -0.48 7.89 -10.04
C LEU A 29 -0.77 9.32 -10.49
N VAL A 30 0.27 10.17 -10.49
CA VAL A 30 0.19 11.53 -11.04
C VAL A 30 0.75 11.52 -12.44
N VAL A 31 -0.08 11.93 -13.41
CA VAL A 31 0.33 12.07 -14.81
C VAL A 31 0.98 13.45 -15.00
N ASP A 32 2.29 13.51 -14.79
CA ASP A 32 3.11 14.69 -15.11
C ASP A 32 3.51 14.72 -16.59
N GLU A 33 4.19 15.79 -17.02
CA GLU A 33 4.66 15.94 -18.41
C GLU A 33 5.50 14.73 -18.87
N LYS A 34 6.33 14.17 -17.98
CA LYS A 34 7.19 13.05 -18.34
C LYS A 34 6.39 11.76 -18.52
N VAL A 35 5.39 11.51 -17.68
CA VAL A 35 4.47 10.39 -17.87
C VAL A 35 3.68 10.54 -19.17
N GLN A 36 3.26 11.75 -19.54
CA GLN A 36 2.60 12.00 -20.84
C GLN A 36 3.50 11.64 -22.02
N GLU A 37 4.78 12.04 -21.98
CA GLU A 37 5.77 11.65 -23.00
C GLU A 37 5.92 10.13 -23.11
N LEU A 38 6.02 9.44 -21.96
CA LEU A 38 6.18 7.98 -21.93
C LEU A 38 4.96 7.26 -22.51
N ILE A 39 3.75 7.75 -22.19
CA ILE A 39 2.50 7.23 -22.77
C ILE A 39 2.49 7.44 -24.28
N HIS A 40 2.81 8.65 -24.76
CA HIS A 40 2.83 8.96 -26.19
C HIS A 40 3.89 8.16 -26.96
N GLY A 41 5.01 7.83 -26.32
CA GLY A 41 6.07 7.00 -26.89
C GLY A 41 5.81 5.49 -26.83
N GLU A 42 4.64 5.05 -26.36
CA GLU A 42 4.30 3.62 -26.18
C GLU A 42 5.35 2.86 -25.35
N HIS A 43 5.94 3.54 -24.36
CA HIS A 43 6.91 2.92 -23.45
C HIS A 43 6.25 1.85 -22.58
N SER A 44 7.08 0.97 -22.02
CA SER A 44 6.58 -0.13 -21.19
C SER A 44 5.99 0.38 -19.86
N GLU A 45 5.11 -0.41 -19.26
CA GLU A 45 4.60 -0.15 -17.91
C GLU A 45 5.75 0.00 -16.89
N SER A 46 6.81 -0.80 -17.04
CA SER A 46 8.00 -0.72 -16.18
C SER A 46 8.73 0.63 -16.30
N ASP A 47 8.73 1.25 -17.48
CA ASP A 47 9.37 2.56 -17.68
C ASP A 47 8.56 3.65 -16.97
N ILE A 48 7.24 3.59 -17.09
CA ILE A 48 6.32 4.49 -16.38
C ILE A 48 6.47 4.28 -14.87
N GLU A 49 6.48 3.03 -14.41
CA GLU A 49 6.65 2.67 -13.00
C GLU A 49 7.97 3.23 -12.43
N GLN A 50 9.07 3.05 -13.15
CA GLN A 50 10.38 3.56 -12.73
C GLN A 50 10.37 5.08 -12.54
N HIS A 51 9.63 5.81 -13.37
CA HIS A 51 9.50 7.26 -13.24
C HIS A 51 8.64 7.65 -12.04
N ILE A 52 7.42 7.11 -11.92
CA ILE A 52 6.47 7.47 -10.86
C ILE A 52 7.00 7.12 -9.46
N ARG A 53 7.79 6.05 -9.30
CA ARG A 53 8.26 5.57 -7.98
C ARG A 53 9.21 6.55 -7.29
N LYS A 54 9.72 7.55 -8.02
CA LYS A 54 10.52 8.64 -7.46
C LYS A 54 9.71 9.58 -6.57
N THR A 55 8.41 9.69 -6.81
CA THR A 55 7.52 10.67 -6.15
C THR A 55 6.24 10.06 -5.57
N THR A 56 5.83 8.91 -6.10
CA THR A 56 4.58 8.23 -5.75
C THR A 56 4.85 6.97 -4.95
N PRO A 57 4.41 6.90 -3.68
CA PRO A 57 4.48 5.67 -2.90
C PRO A 57 3.63 4.56 -3.53
N SER A 58 4.12 3.33 -3.49
CA SER A 58 3.31 2.17 -3.90
C SER A 58 2.19 1.87 -2.91
N ILE A 59 1.18 1.13 -3.36
CA ILE A 59 0.07 0.66 -2.50
C ILE A 59 0.57 -0.11 -1.28
N ARG A 60 1.66 -0.88 -1.45
CA ARG A 60 2.30 -1.63 -0.36
C ARG A 60 2.98 -0.69 0.63
N GLN A 61 3.62 0.38 0.15
CA GLN A 61 4.24 1.37 1.03
C GLN A 61 3.18 2.11 1.88
N ASP A 62 2.04 2.51 1.31
CA ASP A 62 0.93 3.08 2.09
C ASP A 62 0.41 2.10 3.16
N GLY A 63 0.23 0.82 2.78
CA GLY A 63 -0.12 -0.23 3.73
C GLY A 63 0.89 -0.36 4.87
N LEU A 64 2.18 -0.40 4.57
CA LEU A 64 3.25 -0.51 5.57
C LEU A 64 3.31 0.72 6.50
N MET A 65 3.01 1.92 6.02
CA MET A 65 2.86 3.10 6.88
C MET A 65 1.73 2.91 7.89
N LYS A 66 0.60 2.32 7.48
CA LYS A 66 -0.53 2.02 8.38
C LYS A 66 -0.24 0.90 9.36
N VAL A 67 0.57 -0.08 8.96
CA VAL A 67 1.08 -1.14 9.85
C VAL A 67 1.94 -0.55 10.95
N ARG A 68 2.90 0.32 10.58
CA ARG A 68 3.74 1.04 11.55
C ARG A 68 2.91 1.94 12.48
N ALA A 69 1.81 2.50 12.00
CA ALA A 69 0.88 3.30 12.79
C ALA A 69 -0.12 2.47 13.64
N GLY A 70 -0.07 1.13 13.57
CA GLY A 70 -0.97 0.25 14.33
C GLY A 70 -2.43 0.27 13.86
N ARG A 71 -2.69 0.66 12.61
CA ARG A 71 -4.05 0.71 12.03
C ARG A 71 -4.47 -0.59 11.37
N THR A 72 -3.50 -1.38 10.91
CA THR A 72 -3.69 -2.70 10.31
C THR A 72 -2.48 -3.57 10.61
N THR A 73 -2.49 -4.81 10.14
CA THR A 73 -1.43 -5.81 10.38
C THR A 73 -0.62 -6.05 9.12
N LEU A 74 0.59 -6.57 9.30
CA LEU A 74 1.47 -6.89 8.17
C LEU A 74 0.80 -7.96 7.29
N GLU A 75 0.16 -8.93 7.92
CA GLU A 75 -0.56 -10.01 7.25
C GLU A 75 -1.66 -9.48 6.31
N GLU A 76 -2.44 -8.49 6.74
CA GLU A 76 -3.48 -7.88 5.90
C GLU A 76 -2.88 -7.14 4.70
N VAL A 77 -1.81 -6.38 4.89
CA VAL A 77 -1.16 -5.64 3.78
C VAL A 77 -0.56 -6.61 2.77
N MET A 78 0.12 -7.66 3.24
CA MET A 78 0.71 -8.65 2.34
C MET A 78 -0.39 -9.45 1.60
N ARG A 79 -1.53 -9.72 2.23
CA ARG A 79 -2.64 -10.43 1.60
C ARG A 79 -3.24 -9.68 0.41
N VAL A 80 -3.33 -8.35 0.48
CA VAL A 80 -4.02 -7.54 -0.55
C VAL A 80 -3.10 -6.82 -1.52
N THR A 81 -1.77 -6.91 -1.33
CA THR A 81 -0.77 -6.25 -2.21
C THR A 81 0.19 -7.24 -2.85
N ARG A 82 -0.05 -8.55 -2.74
CA ARG A 82 0.67 -9.56 -3.51
C ARG A 82 0.16 -9.53 -4.96
N GLU A 83 1.10 -9.47 -5.90
CA GLU A 83 0.87 -9.80 -7.30
C GLU A 83 0.77 -11.32 -7.38
N GLU A 84 -0.25 -11.85 -8.08
CA GLU A 84 -0.29 -13.25 -8.50
C GLU A 84 0.54 -13.45 -9.76
#